data_AF-A0A2H3DDA9-F1
#
_entry.id   AF-A0A2H3DDA9-F1
#
_cell.length_a   1.000
_cell.length_b   1.000
_cell.length_c   1.000
_cell.angle_alpha   90.00
_cell.angle_beta   90.00
_cell.angle_gamma   90.00
#
_symmetry.space_group_name_H-M   'P 1'
#
loop_
_entity.id
_entity.type
_entity.pdbx_description
1 polymer ?
#
loop_
_entity_poly.entity_id
_entity_poly.type
_entity_poly.pdbx_seq_one_letter_code
_entity_poly.pdbx_strand_id
1 'polypeptide(L)'
;MMGTDYADAYGYNSIAAAIVFTIAYVPLCGFFVLQSFKNPTYMHVMLPIFCAIRFVAFMIRAILIGSDSVGKNLGLLIADEVLFGIGFFGLLYAAYNLVLDKRLLSDLPPSTGVLSGPSHSRGVFQLSLTAENALGIAGIITELNDPTISTGIALRKASAILALVLTGLQAYWTVMLVKKEMDEGQEHAKAFAEKHESFILCAISILLIVRETFLTATINNTEAALNENSWYPLVALPEILAVIHYCAQGLVPRRSELPT
;
A
#
# COMPACT_ATOMS: atom_id res chain seq x y z
N MET A 1 20.94 -32.30 12.08
CA MET A 1 19.54 -31.83 11.99
C MET A 1 19.44 -30.97 10.75
N MET A 2 18.70 -31.41 9.73
CA MET A 2 18.38 -30.56 8.58
C MET A 2 17.44 -29.46 9.08
N GLY A 3 17.91 -28.21 9.10
CA GLY A 3 17.05 -27.07 9.37
C GLY A 3 16.03 -26.93 8.25
N THR A 4 14.77 -26.66 8.59
CA THR A 4 13.69 -26.38 7.63
C THR A 4 14.09 -25.19 6.77
N ASP A 5 14.12 -25.39 5.45
CA ASP A 5 14.26 -24.28 4.53
C ASP A 5 12.93 -23.53 4.46
N TYR A 6 12.91 -22.31 4.97
CA TYR A 6 11.68 -21.52 5.02
C TYR A 6 11.31 -20.93 3.67
N ALA A 7 12.28 -20.68 2.78
CA ALA A 7 12.01 -20.17 1.44
C ALA A 7 11.22 -21.21 0.62
N ASP A 8 11.67 -22.46 0.66
CA ASP A 8 10.95 -23.59 0.03
C ASP A 8 9.59 -23.84 0.69
N ALA A 9 9.52 -23.79 2.03
CA ALA A 9 8.27 -24.00 2.77
C ALA A 9 7.22 -22.91 2.50
N TYR A 10 7.66 -21.68 2.21
CA TYR A 10 6.80 -20.56 1.81
C TYR A 10 6.57 -20.48 0.30
N GLY A 11 7.12 -21.40 -0.50
CA GLY A 11 6.89 -21.47 -1.94
C GLY A 11 7.54 -20.34 -2.72
N TYR A 12 8.62 -19.74 -2.19
CA TYR A 12 9.37 -18.72 -2.91
C TYR A 12 10.32 -19.38 -3.90
N ASN A 13 10.04 -19.25 -5.20
CA ASN A 13 10.75 -19.94 -6.27
C ASN A 13 11.44 -18.96 -7.25
N SER A 14 10.94 -17.74 -7.37
CA SER A 14 11.34 -16.81 -8.43
C SER A 14 12.28 -15.72 -7.92
N ILE A 15 13.58 -16.05 -7.89
CA ILE A 15 14.67 -15.08 -7.64
C ILE A 15 14.60 -13.93 -8.66
N ALA A 16 14.33 -14.26 -9.93
CA ALA A 16 14.31 -13.28 -11.01
C ALA A 16 13.24 -12.21 -10.78
N ALA A 17 12.04 -12.59 -10.36
CA ALA A 17 10.98 -11.63 -10.07
C ALA A 17 11.36 -10.71 -8.90
N ALA A 18 11.90 -11.25 -7.81
CA ALA A 18 12.35 -10.45 -6.67
C ALA A 18 13.43 -9.42 -7.08
N ILE A 19 14.40 -9.82 -7.92
CA ILE A 19 15.43 -8.91 -8.45
C ILE A 19 14.83 -7.81 -9.33
N VAL A 20 13.91 -8.16 -10.24
CA VAL A 20 13.28 -7.18 -11.13
C VAL A 20 12.55 -6.10 -10.34
N PHE A 21 11.73 -6.50 -9.35
CA PHE A 21 11.04 -5.53 -8.49
C PHE A 21 12.02 -4.72 -7.63
N THR A 22 13.07 -5.33 -7.09
CA THR A 22 14.13 -4.62 -6.36
C THR A 22 14.72 -3.49 -7.20
N ILE A 23 15.15 -3.80 -8.44
CA ILE A 23 15.74 -2.82 -9.35
C ILE A 23 14.72 -1.74 -9.74
N ALA A 24 13.47 -2.11 -9.97
CA ALA A 24 12.42 -1.18 -10.38
C ALA A 24 12.07 -0.14 -9.31
N TYR A 25 12.17 -0.48 -8.01
CA TYR A 25 11.92 0.48 -6.92
C TYR A 25 13.06 1.48 -6.71
N VAL A 26 14.30 1.19 -7.15
CA VAL A 26 15.46 2.11 -7.01
C VAL A 26 15.24 3.47 -7.69
N PRO A 27 14.92 3.55 -9.01
CA PRO A 27 14.71 4.84 -9.67
C PRO A 27 13.49 5.59 -9.10
N LEU A 28 12.43 4.87 -8.71
CA LEU A 28 11.24 5.46 -8.07
C LEU A 28 11.61 6.09 -6.72
N CYS A 29 12.36 5.38 -5.89
CA CYS A 29 12.86 5.89 -4.62
C CYS A 29 13.70 7.16 -4.83
N GLY A 30 14.67 7.11 -5.75
CA GLY A 30 15.51 8.26 -6.08
C GLY A 30 14.69 9.47 -6.56
N PHE A 31 13.71 9.24 -7.44
CA PHE A 31 12.81 10.29 -7.92
C PHE A 31 12.04 10.96 -6.78
N PHE A 32 11.40 10.18 -5.90
CA PHE A 32 10.63 10.74 -4.80
C PHE A 32 11.49 11.41 -3.73
N VAL A 33 12.70 10.92 -3.47
CA VAL A 33 13.67 11.59 -2.59
C VAL A 33 14.02 12.97 -3.13
N LEU A 34 14.36 13.07 -4.42
CA LEU A 34 14.65 14.34 -5.07
C LEU A 34 13.44 15.29 -5.05
N GLN A 35 12.24 14.74 -5.25
CA GLN A 35 11.00 15.51 -5.23
C GLN A 35 10.66 16.01 -3.82
N SER A 36 10.94 15.21 -2.78
CA SER A 36 10.77 15.57 -1.38
C SER A 36 11.59 16.79 -0.98
N PHE A 37 12.84 16.88 -1.47
CA PHE A 37 13.68 18.06 -1.26
C PHE A 37 13.19 19.31 -2.00
N LYS A 38 12.59 19.15 -3.19
CA LYS A 38 12.09 20.28 -3.99
C LYS A 38 10.76 20.82 -3.47
N ASN A 39 9.85 19.94 -3.07
CA ASN A 39 8.51 20.29 -2.59
C ASN A 39 8.14 19.37 -1.42
N PRO A 40 8.51 19.72 -0.17
CA PRO A 40 8.26 18.88 1.00
C PRO A 40 6.78 18.89 1.36
N THR A 41 6.01 18.03 0.69
CA THR A 41 4.67 17.62 1.11
C THR A 41 4.75 16.27 1.78
N TYR A 42 3.80 16.01 2.68
CA TYR A 42 3.76 14.77 3.45
C TYR A 42 3.78 13.52 2.54
N MET A 43 3.08 13.58 1.42
CA MET A 43 3.03 12.50 0.43
C MET A 43 4.39 12.21 -0.23
N HIS A 44 5.16 13.25 -0.59
CA HIS A 44 6.51 13.09 -1.11
C HIS A 44 7.52 12.61 -0.07
N VAL A 45 7.18 12.63 1.22
CA VAL A 45 7.99 12.02 2.29
C VAL A 45 7.60 10.55 2.51
N MET A 46 6.31 10.21 2.40
CA MET A 46 5.84 8.83 2.60
C MET A 46 6.15 7.89 1.43
N LEU A 47 6.06 8.36 0.18
CA LEU A 47 6.38 7.54 -0.99
C LEU A 47 7.84 7.06 -1.06
N PRO A 48 8.88 7.84 -0.75
CA PRO A 48 10.25 7.32 -0.73
C PRO A 48 10.47 6.35 0.44
N ILE A 49 9.82 6.54 1.60
CA ILE A 49 9.84 5.57 2.69
C ILE A 49 9.21 4.24 2.24
N PHE A 50 8.04 4.31 1.57
CA PHE A 50 7.41 3.13 0.96
C PHE A 50 8.34 2.42 -0.02
N CYS A 51 8.94 3.16 -0.95
CA CYS A 51 9.85 2.60 -1.95
C CYS A 51 11.08 1.97 -1.30
N ALA A 52 11.63 2.57 -0.24
CA ALA A 52 12.74 2.01 0.52
C ALA A 52 12.35 0.71 1.23
N ILE A 53 11.18 0.66 1.88
CA ILE A 53 10.64 -0.57 2.49
C ILE A 53 10.51 -1.67 1.44
N ARG A 54 9.93 -1.37 0.26
CA ARG A 54 9.75 -2.34 -0.82
C ARG A 54 11.09 -2.81 -1.40
N PHE A 55 12.02 -1.89 -1.62
CA PHE A 55 13.37 -2.23 -2.06
C PHE A 55 14.06 -3.22 -1.11
N VAL A 56 14.01 -2.93 0.21
CA VAL A 56 14.61 -3.81 1.22
C VAL A 56 13.87 -5.15 1.30
N ALA A 57 12.53 -5.15 1.23
CA ALA A 57 11.73 -6.38 1.24
C ALA A 57 12.07 -7.31 0.07
N PHE A 58 12.06 -6.80 -1.17
CA PHE A 58 12.40 -7.60 -2.34
C PHE A 58 13.87 -8.06 -2.34
N MET A 59 14.78 -7.25 -1.79
CA MET A 59 16.17 -7.64 -1.60
C MET A 59 16.30 -8.80 -0.60
N ILE A 60 15.59 -8.71 0.54
CA ILE A 60 15.53 -9.79 1.54
C ILE A 60 14.97 -11.07 0.90
N ARG A 61 13.84 -10.98 0.18
CA ARG A 61 13.26 -12.11 -0.54
C ARG A 61 14.24 -12.74 -1.53
N ALA A 62 14.96 -11.95 -2.32
CA ALA A 62 15.96 -12.45 -3.25
C ALA A 62 17.10 -13.20 -2.53
N ILE A 63 17.53 -12.69 -1.37
CA ILE A 63 18.57 -13.33 -0.55
C ILE A 63 18.06 -14.63 0.10
N LEU A 64 16.81 -14.65 0.57
CA LEU A 64 16.17 -15.83 1.15
C LEU A 64 16.14 -16.98 0.14
N ILE A 65 15.75 -16.69 -1.12
CA ILE A 65 15.67 -17.71 -2.17
C ILE A 65 17.07 -18.07 -2.72
N GLY A 66 17.99 -17.10 -2.76
CA GLY A 66 19.31 -17.27 -3.37
C GLY A 66 20.35 -17.98 -2.50
N SER A 67 20.03 -18.36 -1.26
CA SER A 67 20.99 -19.02 -0.36
C SER A 67 20.34 -20.02 0.61
N ASP A 68 20.68 -21.30 0.47
CA ASP A 68 20.26 -22.41 1.35
C ASP A 68 20.63 -22.24 2.83
N SER A 69 21.61 -21.38 3.12
CA SER A 69 22.03 -21.06 4.49
C SER A 69 21.18 -19.95 5.11
N VAL A 70 20.75 -19.00 4.28
CA VAL A 70 19.97 -17.83 4.70
C VAL A 70 18.47 -18.09 4.63
N GLY A 71 18.00 -18.94 3.71
CA GLY A 71 16.62 -19.43 3.63
C GLY A 71 16.14 -20.14 4.89
N LYS A 72 17.07 -20.59 5.75
CA LYS A 72 16.79 -21.20 7.07
C LYS A 72 16.68 -20.18 8.21
N ASN A 73 16.84 -18.88 7.93
CA ASN A 73 16.75 -17.84 8.95
C ASN A 73 15.31 -17.35 9.12
N LEU A 74 14.64 -17.84 10.17
CA LEU A 74 13.28 -17.45 10.54
C LEU A 74 13.14 -15.94 10.75
N GLY A 75 14.14 -15.27 11.34
CA GLY A 75 14.10 -13.83 11.57
C GLY A 75 14.07 -13.04 10.27
N LEU A 76 14.77 -13.53 9.24
CA LEU A 76 14.79 -12.90 7.92
C LEU A 76 13.44 -13.11 7.19
N LEU A 77 12.81 -14.26 7.36
CA LEU A 77 11.45 -14.53 6.87
C LEU A 77 10.40 -13.63 7.57
N ILE A 78 10.47 -13.50 8.89
CA ILE A 78 9.59 -12.58 9.64
C ILE A 78 9.78 -11.15 9.11
N ALA A 79 11.01 -10.72 8.90
CA ALA A 79 11.29 -9.40 8.34
C ALA A 79 10.69 -9.23 6.94
N ASP A 80 10.79 -10.24 6.07
CA ASP A 80 10.17 -10.24 4.74
C ASP A 80 8.65 -10.00 4.82
N GLU A 81 7.94 -10.87 5.54
CA GLU A 81 6.48 -10.82 5.70
C GLU A 81 6.02 -9.50 6.33
N VAL A 82 6.74 -9.02 7.35
CA VAL A 82 6.44 -7.75 8.02
C VAL A 82 6.63 -6.56 7.08
N LEU A 83 7.72 -6.51 6.31
CA LEU A 83 7.96 -5.40 5.36
C LEU A 83 6.94 -5.40 4.22
N PHE A 84 6.55 -6.58 3.71
CA PHE A 84 5.51 -6.69 2.70
C PHE A 84 4.12 -6.28 3.20
N GLY A 85 3.81 -6.60 4.47
CA GLY A 85 2.60 -6.16 5.17
C GLY A 85 2.58 -4.66 5.42
N ILE A 86 3.51 -4.14 6.23
CA ILE A 86 3.57 -2.73 6.63
C ILE A 86 3.70 -1.81 5.42
N GLY A 87 4.38 -2.23 4.35
CA GLY A 87 4.55 -1.40 3.16
C GLY A 87 3.22 -0.82 2.67
N PHE A 88 2.13 -1.58 2.67
CA PHE A 88 0.86 -1.12 2.12
C PHE A 88 0.27 0.11 2.83
N PHE A 89 0.53 0.23 4.14
CA PHE A 89 0.12 1.38 4.94
C PHE A 89 0.49 2.71 4.30
N GLY A 90 1.75 2.85 3.87
CA GLY A 90 2.24 4.11 3.32
C GLY A 90 1.49 4.51 2.04
N LEU A 91 1.17 3.52 1.21
CA LEU A 91 0.48 3.70 -0.06
C LEU A 91 -1.01 4.04 0.13
N LEU A 92 -1.69 3.31 1.01
CA LEU A 92 -3.10 3.54 1.32
C LEU A 92 -3.30 4.86 2.07
N TYR A 93 -2.41 5.19 3.00
CA TYR A 93 -2.44 6.48 3.70
C TYR A 93 -2.16 7.65 2.75
N ALA A 94 -1.22 7.51 1.83
CA ALA A 94 -0.97 8.51 0.79
C ALA A 94 -2.21 8.71 -0.10
N ALA A 95 -2.85 7.62 -0.53
CA ALA A 95 -4.06 7.69 -1.36
C ALA A 95 -5.21 8.41 -0.66
N TYR A 96 -5.43 8.08 0.62
CA TYR A 96 -6.48 8.70 1.42
C TYR A 96 -6.22 10.18 1.68
N ASN A 97 -5.00 10.58 2.06
CA ASN A 97 -4.68 11.99 2.28
C ASN A 97 -4.80 12.79 1.00
N LEU A 98 -4.38 12.25 -0.13
CA LEU A 98 -4.49 12.93 -1.41
C LEU A 98 -5.94 13.25 -1.77
N VAL A 99 -6.85 12.29 -1.59
CA VAL A 99 -8.29 12.48 -1.82
C VAL A 99 -8.88 13.52 -0.86
N LEU A 100 -8.47 13.52 0.42
CA LEU A 100 -8.91 14.52 1.38
C LEU A 100 -8.35 15.92 1.08
N ASP A 101 -7.07 16.03 0.74
CA ASP A 101 -6.40 17.28 0.39
C ASP A 101 -7.10 17.91 -0.82
N LYS A 102 -7.42 17.12 -1.84
CA LYS A 102 -8.15 17.60 -3.03
C LYS A 102 -9.58 18.02 -2.70
N ARG A 103 -10.27 17.26 -1.84
CA ARG A 103 -11.61 17.63 -1.37
C ARG A 103 -11.62 18.95 -0.58
N LEU A 104 -10.54 19.29 0.12
CA LEU A 104 -10.42 20.57 0.84
C LEU A 104 -10.12 21.74 -0.10
N LEU A 105 -9.44 21.48 -1.22
CA LEU A 105 -9.09 22.48 -2.22
C LEU A 105 -10.26 22.83 -3.15
N SER A 106 -11.09 21.83 -3.46
CA SER A 106 -12.35 22.06 -4.12
C SER A 106 -13.29 22.64 -3.05
N ASP A 107 -13.70 23.91 -3.16
CA ASP A 107 -14.54 24.69 -2.21
C ASP A 107 -15.97 24.11 -2.04
N LEU A 108 -16.09 22.79 -1.86
CA LEU A 108 -17.36 22.08 -1.82
C LEU A 108 -18.03 22.25 -0.46
N PRO A 109 -19.35 22.51 -0.46
CA PRO A 109 -20.11 22.49 0.78
C PRO A 109 -20.03 21.10 1.44
N PRO A 110 -19.89 21.04 2.79
CA PRO A 110 -19.81 19.77 3.50
C PRO A 110 -21.08 18.96 3.24
N SER A 111 -20.90 17.69 2.82
CA SER A 111 -22.04 16.81 2.54
C SER A 111 -22.80 16.54 3.84
N THR A 112 -24.07 16.92 3.89
CA THR A 112 -24.98 16.85 5.06
C THR A 112 -25.44 15.43 5.44
N GLY A 113 -24.74 14.38 4.99
CA GLY A 113 -25.08 12.99 5.29
C GLY A 113 -24.56 12.50 6.65
N VAL A 114 -25.25 11.52 7.25
CA VAL A 114 -24.96 10.91 8.56
C VAL A 114 -23.55 10.27 8.66
N LEU A 115 -22.89 9.99 7.53
CA LEU A 115 -21.49 9.52 7.47
C LEU A 115 -20.43 10.63 7.62
N SER A 116 -20.83 11.90 7.73
CA SER A 116 -19.90 13.06 7.72
C SER A 116 -19.09 13.28 9.00
N GLY A 117 -19.51 12.71 10.13
CA GLY A 117 -18.94 13.05 11.45
C GLY A 117 -17.58 12.42 11.78
N PRO A 118 -17.39 11.08 11.70
CA PRO A 118 -16.16 10.44 12.19
C PRO A 118 -15.11 10.13 11.11
N SER A 119 -15.55 9.77 9.89
CA SER A 119 -14.70 9.29 8.78
C SER A 119 -13.93 10.42 8.06
N HIS A 120 -14.25 11.68 8.39
CA HIS A 120 -13.59 12.87 7.86
C HIS A 120 -12.32 13.25 8.64
N SER A 121 -12.08 12.64 9.81
CA SER A 121 -10.92 12.95 10.62
C SER A 121 -9.71 12.11 10.18
N ARG A 122 -8.66 12.78 9.70
CA ARG A 122 -7.38 12.12 9.32
C ARG A 122 -6.84 11.23 10.44
N GLY A 123 -7.07 11.63 11.69
CA GLY A 123 -6.67 10.90 12.88
C GLY A 123 -7.33 9.52 13.00
N VAL A 124 -8.63 9.38 12.76
CA VAL A 124 -9.31 8.07 12.89
C VAL A 124 -8.84 7.09 11.82
N PHE A 125 -8.63 7.57 10.58
CA PHE A 125 -8.09 6.72 9.51
C PHE A 125 -6.65 6.29 9.83
N GLN A 126 -5.82 7.22 10.30
CA GLN A 126 -4.44 6.93 10.71
C GLN A 126 -4.36 5.95 11.90
N LEU A 127 -5.21 6.12 12.92
CA LEU A 127 -5.27 5.22 14.07
C LEU A 127 -5.73 3.83 13.65
N SER A 128 -6.74 3.74 12.80
CA SER A 128 -7.22 2.46 12.25
C SER A 128 -6.14 1.75 11.46
N LEU A 129 -5.42 2.47 10.61
CA LEU A 129 -4.28 1.94 9.87
C LEU A 129 -3.10 1.52 10.77
N THR A 130 -2.84 2.26 11.85
CA THR A 130 -1.79 1.90 12.81
C THR A 130 -2.18 0.63 13.58
N ALA A 131 -3.44 0.52 13.97
CA ALA A 131 -3.98 -0.67 14.63
C ALA A 131 -3.94 -1.88 13.70
N GLU A 132 -4.31 -1.70 12.43
CA GLU A 132 -4.20 -2.72 11.38
C GLU A 132 -2.75 -3.23 11.28
N ASN A 133 -1.77 -2.37 11.04
CA ASN A 133 -0.36 -2.76 11.03
C ASN A 133 0.09 -3.48 12.30
N ALA A 134 -0.30 -2.98 13.48
CA ALA A 134 0.09 -3.59 14.75
C ALA A 134 -0.47 -5.03 14.88
N LEU A 135 -1.72 -5.25 14.46
CA LEU A 135 -2.34 -6.57 14.41
C LEU A 135 -1.66 -7.46 13.37
N GLY A 136 -1.33 -6.94 12.19
CA GLY A 136 -0.61 -7.67 11.15
C GLY A 136 0.76 -8.14 11.60
N ILE A 137 1.57 -7.25 12.18
CA ILE A 137 2.89 -7.57 12.74
C ILE A 137 2.78 -8.60 13.84
N ALA A 138 1.90 -8.37 14.82
CA ALA A 138 1.70 -9.30 15.94
C ALA A 138 1.21 -10.67 15.44
N GLY A 139 0.35 -10.70 14.44
CA GLY A 139 -0.14 -11.91 13.79
C GLY A 139 0.98 -12.71 13.12
N ILE A 140 1.81 -12.03 12.29
CA ILE A 140 2.96 -12.65 11.61
C ILE A 140 3.95 -13.21 12.62
N ILE A 141 4.33 -12.42 13.62
CA ILE A 141 5.30 -12.85 14.65
C ILE A 141 4.74 -14.04 15.44
N THR A 142 3.46 -14.00 15.83
CA THR A 142 2.87 -15.08 16.64
C THR A 142 2.75 -16.37 15.84
N GLU A 143 2.26 -16.31 14.59
CA GLU A 143 2.09 -17.49 13.73
C GLU A 143 3.43 -18.14 13.37
N LEU A 144 4.46 -17.34 13.05
CA LEU A 144 5.76 -17.86 12.66
C LEU A 144 6.57 -18.44 13.81
N ASN A 145 6.39 -17.92 15.04
CA ASN A 145 7.04 -18.48 16.22
C ASN A 145 6.30 -19.70 16.78
N ASP A 146 4.97 -19.73 16.70
CA ASP A 146 4.16 -20.86 17.15
C ASP A 146 2.95 -21.09 16.22
N PRO A 147 3.11 -21.91 15.16
CA PRO A 147 2.05 -22.15 14.18
C PRO A 147 0.88 -22.96 14.74
N THR A 148 1.00 -23.54 15.94
CA THR A 148 -0.09 -24.28 16.59
C THR A 148 -1.10 -23.37 17.27
N ILE A 149 -0.72 -22.11 17.52
CA ILE A 149 -1.57 -21.11 18.17
C ILE A 149 -2.49 -20.45 17.14
N SER A 150 -3.80 -20.65 17.29
CA SER A 150 -4.83 -20.04 16.43
C SER A 150 -4.89 -18.51 16.52
N THR A 151 -4.30 -17.91 17.55
CA THR A 151 -4.25 -16.45 17.76
C THR A 151 -3.51 -15.73 16.64
N GLY A 152 -2.38 -16.25 16.14
CA GLY A 152 -1.63 -15.60 15.05
C GLY A 152 -2.44 -15.48 13.77
N ILE A 153 -3.11 -16.58 13.39
CA ILE A 153 -4.03 -16.63 12.25
C ILE A 153 -5.21 -15.66 12.45
N ALA A 154 -5.80 -15.62 13.65
CA ALA A 154 -6.90 -14.71 13.95
C ALA A 154 -6.50 -13.23 13.83
N LEU A 155 -5.30 -12.87 14.32
CA LEU A 155 -4.76 -11.51 14.22
C LEU A 155 -4.49 -11.10 12.76
N ARG A 156 -3.89 -11.99 11.94
CA ARG A 156 -3.70 -11.71 10.50
C ARG A 156 -5.03 -11.53 9.78
N LYS A 157 -6.03 -12.35 10.11
CA LYS A 157 -7.40 -12.21 9.57
C LYS A 157 -8.03 -10.87 9.94
N ALA A 158 -7.91 -10.46 11.20
CA ALA A 158 -8.40 -9.16 11.65
C ALA A 158 -7.70 -8.01 10.90
N SER A 159 -6.37 -8.09 10.73
CA SER A 159 -5.59 -7.11 9.96
C SER A 159 -6.08 -6.99 8.52
N ALA A 160 -6.18 -8.11 7.79
CA ALA A 160 -6.62 -8.08 6.39
C ALA A 160 -8.05 -7.56 6.21
N ILE A 161 -8.97 -7.93 7.11
CA ILE A 161 -10.34 -7.40 7.08
C ILE A 161 -10.33 -5.89 7.31
N LEU A 162 -9.56 -5.40 8.28
CA LEU A 162 -9.40 -3.96 8.52
C LEU A 162 -8.81 -3.24 7.31
N ALA A 163 -7.76 -3.79 6.70
CA ALA A 163 -7.12 -3.24 5.51
C ALA A 163 -8.10 -3.19 4.33
N LEU A 164 -8.93 -4.22 4.12
CA LEU A 164 -9.99 -4.23 3.10
C LEU A 164 -11.04 -3.14 3.35
N VAL A 165 -11.50 -2.98 4.60
CA VAL A 165 -12.48 -1.94 4.96
C VAL A 165 -11.90 -0.54 4.73
N LEU A 166 -10.66 -0.30 5.12
CA LEU A 166 -9.98 0.98 4.93
C LEU A 166 -9.73 1.28 3.45
N THR A 167 -9.38 0.27 2.67
CA THR A 167 -9.23 0.37 1.20
C THR A 167 -10.57 0.67 0.53
N GLY A 168 -11.64 -0.03 0.92
CA GLY A 168 -12.99 0.24 0.42
C GLY A 168 -13.48 1.65 0.76
N LEU A 169 -13.15 2.14 1.96
CA LEU A 169 -13.44 3.52 2.36
C LEU A 169 -12.65 4.53 1.54
N GLN A 170 -11.36 4.31 1.31
CA GLN A 170 -10.53 5.15 0.43
C GLN A 170 -11.10 5.19 -0.99
N ALA A 171 -11.54 4.05 -1.52
CA ALA A 171 -12.15 3.97 -2.84
C ALA A 171 -13.49 4.69 -2.92
N TYR A 172 -14.35 4.52 -1.91
CA TYR A 172 -15.60 5.25 -1.80
C TYR A 172 -15.37 6.76 -1.86
N TRP A 173 -14.41 7.28 -1.08
CA TRP A 173 -14.09 8.71 -1.10
C TRP A 173 -13.54 9.17 -2.46
N THR A 174 -12.72 8.34 -3.10
CA THR A 174 -12.20 8.63 -4.44
C THR A 174 -13.33 8.76 -5.46
N VAL A 175 -14.26 7.79 -5.49
CA VAL A 175 -15.42 7.82 -6.39
C VAL A 175 -16.32 9.02 -6.12
N MET A 176 -16.52 9.36 -4.84
CA MET A 176 -17.31 10.53 -4.48
C MET A 176 -16.67 11.84 -4.93
N LEU A 177 -15.35 11.96 -4.84
CA LEU A 177 -14.61 13.12 -5.35
C LEU A 177 -14.76 13.23 -6.88
N VAL A 178 -14.51 12.14 -7.60
CA VAL A 178 -14.61 12.09 -9.07
C VAL A 178 -16.01 12.44 -9.56
N LYS A 179 -17.06 11.88 -8.95
CA LYS A 179 -18.46 12.18 -9.33
C LYS A 179 -18.77 13.67 -9.20
N LYS A 180 -18.29 14.30 -8.13
CA LYS A 180 -18.53 15.72 -7.87
C LYS A 180 -17.76 16.61 -8.86
N GLU A 181 -16.51 16.27 -9.18
CA GLU A 181 -15.74 16.98 -10.21
C GLU A 181 -16.39 16.87 -11.60
N MET A 182 -17.06 15.75 -11.90
CA MET A 182 -17.84 15.59 -13.14
C MET A 182 -19.11 16.44 -13.15
N ASP A 183 -19.82 16.54 -12.02
CA ASP A 183 -21.06 17.30 -11.88
C ASP A 183 -20.83 18.82 -11.93
N GLU A 184 -19.71 19.31 -11.37
CA GLU A 184 -19.37 20.74 -11.32
C GLU A 184 -18.73 21.27 -12.62
N GLY A 185 -18.32 20.39 -13.53
CA GLY A 185 -17.70 20.75 -14.81
C GLY A 185 -16.25 21.23 -14.64
N GLN A 186 -15.32 20.62 -15.38
CA GLN A 186 -13.91 21.03 -15.44
C GLN A 186 -13.74 22.36 -16.21
N GLU A 187 -14.21 23.49 -15.67
CA GLU A 187 -14.10 24.77 -16.39
C GLU A 187 -12.70 25.41 -16.32
N HIS A 188 -11.78 24.96 -15.45
CA HIS A 188 -10.50 25.66 -15.21
C HIS A 188 -9.22 24.79 -15.09
N ALA A 189 -9.10 23.64 -15.78
CA ALA A 189 -7.83 22.87 -15.80
C ALA A 189 -6.83 23.43 -16.83
N LYS A 190 -5.62 23.81 -16.40
CA LYS A 190 -4.55 24.37 -17.26
C LYS A 190 -3.54 23.32 -17.74
N ALA A 191 -3.41 22.16 -17.08
CA ALA A 191 -2.45 21.11 -17.42
C ALA A 191 -3.09 19.74 -17.74
N PHE A 192 -2.40 18.90 -18.53
CA PHE A 192 -2.87 17.57 -18.94
C PHE A 192 -3.17 16.63 -17.77
N ALA A 193 -2.36 16.69 -16.72
CA ALA A 193 -2.54 15.90 -15.52
C ALA A 193 -3.68 16.42 -14.64
N GLU A 194 -3.93 17.73 -14.59
CA GLU A 194 -5.14 18.30 -13.95
C GLU A 194 -6.42 17.85 -14.68
N LYS A 195 -6.32 17.66 -16.00
CA LYS A 195 -7.44 17.15 -16.80
C LYS A 195 -7.74 15.67 -16.57
N HIS A 196 -6.73 14.85 -16.27
CA HIS A 196 -6.86 13.39 -16.10
C HIS A 196 -6.69 12.95 -14.64
N GLU A 197 -6.61 13.89 -13.70
CA GLU A 197 -6.27 13.63 -12.31
C GLU A 197 -7.24 12.64 -11.66
N SER A 198 -8.53 12.89 -11.85
CA SER A 198 -9.64 12.08 -11.35
C SER A 198 -9.55 10.63 -11.85
N PHE A 199 -9.11 10.44 -13.11
CA PHE A 199 -8.89 9.11 -13.68
C PHE A 199 -7.67 8.41 -13.07
N ILE A 200 -6.60 9.15 -12.79
CA ILE A 200 -5.39 8.62 -12.14
C ILE A 200 -5.71 8.17 -10.72
N LEU A 201 -6.46 8.98 -9.96
CA LEU A 201 -6.91 8.62 -8.60
C LEU A 201 -7.79 7.36 -8.61
N CYS A 202 -8.71 7.27 -9.57
CA CYS A 202 -9.55 6.09 -9.74
C CYS A 202 -8.72 4.85 -10.07
N ALA A 203 -7.73 4.97 -10.97
CA ALA A 203 -6.82 3.89 -11.31
C ALA A 203 -6.02 3.41 -10.09
N ILE A 204 -5.43 4.33 -9.31
CA ILE A 204 -4.74 4.01 -8.06
C ILE A 204 -5.68 3.25 -7.12
N SER A 205 -6.90 3.75 -6.92
CA SER A 205 -7.86 3.11 -6.01
C SER A 205 -8.25 1.70 -6.45
N ILE A 206 -8.46 1.47 -7.75
CA ILE A 206 -8.73 0.14 -8.31
C ILE A 206 -7.54 -0.80 -8.04
N LEU A 207 -6.31 -0.33 -8.26
CA LEU A 207 -5.10 -1.12 -8.00
C LEU A 207 -4.98 -1.53 -6.51
N LEU A 208 -5.31 -0.61 -5.58
CA LEU A 208 -5.33 -0.91 -4.14
C LEU A 208 -6.42 -1.93 -3.80
N ILE A 209 -7.63 -1.81 -4.37
CA ILE A 209 -8.72 -2.76 -4.16
C ILE A 209 -8.36 -4.15 -4.67
N VAL A 210 -7.79 -4.25 -5.89
CA VAL A 210 -7.41 -5.54 -6.49
C VAL A 210 -6.45 -6.29 -5.58
N ARG A 211 -5.41 -5.60 -5.11
CA ARG A 211 -4.45 -6.14 -4.15
C ARG A 211 -5.13 -6.64 -2.88
N GLU A 212 -5.91 -5.78 -2.25
CA GLU A 212 -6.45 -6.08 -0.92
C GLU A 212 -7.53 -7.17 -0.97
N THR A 213 -8.31 -7.19 -2.05
CA THR A 213 -9.29 -8.25 -2.32
C THR A 213 -8.59 -9.59 -2.50
N PHE A 214 -7.49 -9.64 -3.25
CA PHE A 214 -6.71 -10.87 -3.42
C PHE A 214 -6.20 -11.39 -2.08
N LEU A 215 -5.51 -10.56 -1.29
CA LEU A 215 -4.94 -10.96 0.01
C LEU A 215 -6.03 -11.41 0.99
N THR A 216 -7.17 -10.71 1.03
CA THR A 216 -8.29 -11.11 1.89
C THR A 216 -8.94 -12.41 1.41
N ALA A 217 -9.09 -12.60 0.10
CA ALA A 217 -9.68 -13.82 -0.47
C ALA A 217 -8.79 -15.05 -0.22
N THR A 218 -7.46 -14.89 -0.25
CA THR A 218 -6.51 -15.98 -0.04
C THR A 218 -6.14 -16.22 1.41
N ILE A 219 -6.67 -15.45 2.37
CA ILE A 219 -6.21 -15.52 3.77
C ILE A 219 -6.42 -16.86 4.48
N ASN A 220 -7.37 -17.66 4.01
CA ASN A 220 -7.63 -19.01 4.53
C ASN A 220 -6.82 -20.10 3.80
N ASN A 221 -6.10 -19.74 2.74
CA ASN A 221 -5.36 -20.67 1.89
C ASN A 221 -3.95 -20.14 1.65
N THR A 222 -3.03 -20.58 2.51
CA THR A 222 -1.62 -20.18 2.48
C THR A 222 -0.95 -20.51 1.15
N GLU A 223 -1.26 -21.65 0.53
CA GLU A 223 -0.73 -21.99 -0.81
C GLU A 223 -1.16 -20.96 -1.86
N ALA A 224 -2.44 -20.56 -1.86
CA ALA A 224 -2.95 -19.56 -2.80
C ALA A 224 -2.37 -18.16 -2.52
N ALA A 225 -2.19 -17.81 -1.24
CA ALA A 225 -1.65 -16.53 -0.82
C ALA A 225 -0.17 -16.36 -1.21
N LEU A 226 0.59 -17.45 -1.17
CA LEU A 226 2.03 -17.43 -1.44
C LEU A 226 2.39 -17.84 -2.89
N ASN A 227 1.42 -18.28 -3.68
CA ASN A 227 1.64 -18.64 -5.08
C ASN A 227 2.14 -17.43 -5.88
N GLU A 228 3.43 -17.45 -6.22
CA GLU A 228 4.12 -16.37 -6.91
C GLU A 228 3.45 -15.96 -8.23
N ASN A 229 2.87 -16.93 -8.96
CA ASN A 229 2.20 -16.67 -10.24
C ASN A 229 1.00 -15.73 -10.10
N SER A 230 0.36 -15.73 -8.93
CA SER A 230 -0.76 -14.84 -8.60
C SER A 230 -0.30 -13.64 -7.77
N TRP A 231 0.64 -13.86 -6.85
CA TRP A 231 1.11 -12.85 -5.91
C TRP A 231 1.83 -11.69 -6.62
N TYR A 232 2.73 -11.95 -7.57
CA TYR A 232 3.41 -10.85 -8.27
C TYR A 232 2.44 -9.99 -9.11
N PRO A 233 1.54 -10.56 -9.93
CA PRO A 233 0.61 -9.75 -10.74
C PRO A 233 -0.52 -9.08 -9.94
N LEU A 234 -0.96 -9.67 -8.82
CA LEU A 234 -2.10 -9.17 -8.06
C LEU A 234 -1.71 -8.40 -6.79
N VAL A 235 -0.46 -8.51 -6.32
CA VAL A 235 0.02 -7.80 -5.12
C VAL A 235 1.15 -6.84 -5.46
N ALA A 236 2.27 -7.34 -5.99
CA ALA A 236 3.44 -6.50 -6.24
C ALA A 236 3.27 -5.52 -7.41
N LEU A 237 2.64 -5.99 -8.50
CA LEU A 237 2.42 -5.19 -9.69
C LEU A 237 1.44 -4.03 -9.44
N PRO A 238 0.29 -4.21 -8.75
CA PRO A 238 -0.60 -3.08 -8.46
C PRO A 238 0.06 -2.03 -7.58
N GLU A 239 0.90 -2.43 -6.63
CA GLU A 239 1.65 -1.49 -5.80
C GLU A 239 2.63 -0.63 -6.61
N ILE A 240 3.48 -1.25 -7.44
CA ILE A 240 4.47 -0.50 -8.21
C ILE A 240 3.78 0.38 -9.26
N LEU A 241 2.69 -0.09 -9.87
CA LEU A 241 1.89 0.71 -10.79
C LEU A 241 1.26 1.90 -10.05
N ALA A 242 0.69 1.71 -8.85
CA ALA A 242 0.16 2.82 -8.06
C ALA A 242 1.25 3.86 -7.75
N VAL A 243 2.46 3.43 -7.40
CA VAL A 243 3.62 4.34 -7.21
C VAL A 243 3.99 5.09 -8.48
N ILE A 244 3.99 4.43 -9.64
CA ILE A 244 4.25 5.07 -10.93
C ILE A 244 3.18 6.14 -11.24
N HIS A 245 1.90 5.86 -10.93
CA HIS A 245 0.83 6.84 -11.11
C HIS A 245 1.03 8.07 -10.20
N TYR A 246 1.63 7.90 -9.02
CA TYR A 246 2.01 9.04 -8.18
C TYR A 246 3.17 9.89 -8.73
N CYS A 247 3.90 9.42 -9.73
CA CYS A 247 4.88 10.24 -10.44
C CYS A 247 4.21 11.25 -11.40
N ALA A 248 2.91 11.15 -11.64
CA ALA A 248 2.18 12.10 -12.50
C ALA A 248 2.28 13.52 -11.92
N GLN A 249 2.87 14.44 -12.69
CA GLN A 249 3.04 15.84 -12.29
C GLN A 249 1.68 16.50 -12.10
N GLY A 250 1.47 17.24 -11.01
CA GLY A 250 0.20 17.96 -10.76
C GLY A 250 -0.85 17.17 -9.97
N LEU A 251 -0.64 15.86 -9.77
CA LEU A 251 -1.51 15.04 -8.92
C LEU A 251 -1.42 15.50 -7.45
N VAL A 252 -0.21 15.70 -6.92
CA VAL A 252 0.00 16.13 -5.53
C VAL A 252 -0.08 17.65 -5.42
N PRO A 253 -1.05 18.22 -4.68
CA PRO A 253 -1.16 19.66 -4.50
C PRO A 253 0.04 20.22 -3.74
N ARG A 254 0.41 21.46 -4.02
CA ARG A 254 1.55 22.09 -3.33
C ARG A 254 1.16 22.45 -1.90
N ARG A 255 2.12 22.40 -0.98
CA ARG A 255 1.90 22.78 0.42
C ARG A 255 1.35 24.21 0.57
N SER A 256 1.70 25.11 -0.33
CA SER A 256 1.21 26.49 -0.37
C SER A 256 -0.27 26.63 -0.77
N GLU A 257 -0.86 25.60 -1.35
CA GLU A 257 -2.25 25.60 -1.81
C GLU A 257 -3.20 25.05 -0.74
N LEU A 258 -2.71 24.24 0.21
CA LEU A 258 -3.52 23.62 1.24
C LEU A 258 -3.92 24.64 2.33
N PRO A 259 -5.19 24.66 2.78
CA PRO A 259 -5.62 25.52 3.89
C PRO A 259 -4.93 25.07 5.19
N THR A 260 -4.26 26.01 5.86
CA THR A 260 -3.60 25.84 7.17
C THR A 260 -4.58 25.74 8.33
#